data_AF-A0A0D8BFK6-F1
#
_entry.id   AF-A0A0D8BFK6-F1
#
_cell.length_a   1.000
_cell.length_b   1.000
_cell.length_c   1.000
_cell.angle_alpha   90.00
_cell.angle_beta   90.00
_cell.angle_gamma   90.00
#
_symmetry.space_group_name_H-M   'P 1'
#
loop_
_entity.id
_entity.type
_entity.pdbx_description
1 polymer ?
#
loop_
_entity_poly.entity_id
_entity_poly.type
_entity_poly.pdbx_seq_one_letter_code
_entity_poly.pdbx_strand_id
1 'polypeptide(L)'
;MSEYQYYEFLAVDRPLNEREQAQVRGLSTRACITATRFTNEYHWGDFGGDPRKMMERFYDAHLYLANWGTHRLMFRLPRTLLDLRIAEQYCVDPHVTAWTTGAYLVVDLNSEVEGEDWVEGAEDSLAAIVGVRAELAAGDLRPLYLAWLAGWGTWERDEHAFDDEEEDEPEPPVPAGLGSLTAPQRALADFLRLDADLLASAAQASSPAPATKNDPRALASWIKDLPSGDKDKLLRQVAQGHGARVQLEMLRRFRGEPDSSGNDRPRRTVAQLLDTAADLRQTRHRLTGVRRAE
;
A
#
# COMPACT_ATOMS: atom_id res chain seq x y z
N MET A 1 -17.64 12.73 -21.32
CA MET A 1 -18.16 12.40 -19.99
C MET A 1 -17.94 13.60 -19.09
N SER A 2 -18.82 13.89 -18.14
CA SER A 2 -18.57 14.94 -17.14
C SER A 2 -17.39 14.52 -16.27
N GLU A 3 -16.50 15.44 -15.91
CA GLU A 3 -15.41 15.18 -14.97
C GLU A 3 -15.98 14.63 -13.65
N TYR A 4 -15.36 13.59 -13.09
CA TYR A 4 -15.69 13.10 -11.76
C TYR A 4 -14.42 12.79 -10.98
N GLN A 5 -14.35 13.31 -9.76
CA GLN A 5 -13.26 13.07 -8.83
C GLN A 5 -13.80 12.77 -7.44
N TYR A 6 -13.19 11.80 -6.77
CA TYR A 6 -13.49 11.44 -5.39
C TYR A 6 -12.21 11.50 -4.55
N TYR A 7 -12.31 12.20 -3.41
CA TYR A 7 -11.25 12.34 -2.43
C TYR A 7 -11.73 11.79 -1.10
N GLU A 8 -10.94 10.91 -0.49
CA GLU A 8 -11.15 10.44 0.86
C GLU A 8 -9.87 10.52 1.68
N PHE A 9 -9.97 11.02 2.91
CA PHE A 9 -8.90 10.97 3.90
C PHE A 9 -9.41 10.35 5.19
N LEU A 10 -8.55 9.57 5.83
CA LEU A 10 -8.86 8.81 7.03
C LEU A 10 -7.78 9.00 8.10
N ALA A 11 -8.20 9.35 9.32
CA ALA A 11 -7.36 9.39 10.51
C ALA A 11 -7.59 8.11 11.32
N VAL A 12 -6.52 7.35 11.51
CA VAL A 12 -6.53 6.00 12.10
C VAL A 12 -5.90 6.02 13.50
N ASP A 13 -4.80 6.76 13.68
CA ASP A 13 -4.05 6.73 14.94
C ASP A 13 -4.74 7.53 16.04
N ARG A 14 -5.33 8.68 15.67
CA ARG A 14 -6.12 9.51 16.58
C ARG A 14 -7.17 10.31 15.80
N PRO A 15 -8.34 10.59 16.40
CA PRO A 15 -9.26 11.57 15.83
C PRO A 15 -8.65 12.98 15.80
N LEU A 16 -9.07 13.75 14.81
CA LEU A 16 -8.82 15.19 14.71
C LEU A 16 -9.58 15.92 15.82
N ASN A 17 -8.91 16.85 16.48
CA ASN A 17 -9.55 17.76 17.42
C ASN A 17 -10.34 18.86 16.69
N GLU A 18 -11.14 19.63 17.43
CA GLU A 18 -12.00 20.69 16.86
C GLU A 18 -11.23 21.74 16.05
N ARG A 19 -10.00 22.09 16.48
CA ARG A 19 -9.16 23.06 15.77
C ARG A 19 -8.61 22.50 14.46
N GLU A 20 -8.31 21.21 14.41
CA GLU A 20 -7.87 20.52 13.20
C GLU A 20 -9.05 20.37 12.22
N GLN A 21 -10.23 19.99 12.71
CA GLN A 21 -11.45 19.92 11.91
C GLN A 21 -11.82 21.29 11.29
N ALA A 22 -11.68 22.38 12.06
CA ALA A 22 -11.90 23.73 11.55
C ALA A 22 -10.90 24.12 10.45
N GLN A 23 -9.63 23.71 10.56
CA GLN A 23 -8.62 23.95 9.54
C GLN A 23 -8.94 23.22 8.22
N VAL A 24 -9.28 21.93 8.29
CA VAL A 24 -9.61 21.17 7.07
C VAL A 24 -10.94 21.61 6.46
N ARG A 25 -11.90 22.08 7.28
CA ARG A 25 -13.15 22.71 6.81
C ARG A 25 -12.89 23.97 5.99
N GLY A 26 -11.82 24.70 6.26
CA GLY A 26 -11.41 25.86 5.46
C GLY A 26 -10.94 25.50 4.04
N LEU A 27 -10.59 24.24 3.77
CA LEU A 27 -10.11 23.78 2.45
C LEU A 27 -11.24 23.37 1.51
N SER A 28 -12.37 22.91 2.06
CA SER A 28 -13.56 22.56 1.26
C SER A 28 -14.85 22.80 2.03
N THR A 29 -15.73 23.59 1.42
CA THR A 29 -17.08 23.83 1.92
C THR A 29 -18.02 22.66 1.64
N ARG A 30 -17.75 21.85 0.61
CA ARG A 30 -18.59 20.73 0.17
C ARG A 30 -18.27 19.40 0.83
N ALA A 31 -17.07 19.28 1.40
CA ALA A 31 -16.62 18.02 1.99
C ALA A 31 -17.49 17.58 3.18
N CYS A 32 -17.73 16.28 3.31
CA CYS A 32 -18.19 15.70 4.57
C CYS A 32 -16.98 15.52 5.48
N ILE A 33 -17.01 16.11 6.67
CA ILE A 33 -15.86 16.08 7.61
C ILE A 33 -16.35 15.62 8.96
N THR A 34 -15.69 14.61 9.50
CA THR A 34 -15.85 14.11 10.86
C THR A 34 -14.49 14.16 11.58
N ALA A 35 -14.45 13.70 12.83
CA ALA A 35 -13.19 13.60 13.57
C ALA A 35 -12.22 12.58 12.95
N THR A 36 -12.67 11.66 12.11
CA THR A 36 -11.81 10.61 11.53
C THR A 36 -11.82 10.57 10.01
N ARG A 37 -12.77 11.22 9.33
CA ARG A 37 -12.94 11.12 7.88
C ARG A 37 -13.13 12.49 7.24
N PHE A 38 -12.56 12.67 6.06
CA PHE A 38 -12.88 13.75 5.14
C PHE A 38 -13.21 13.12 3.80
N THR A 39 -14.40 13.35 3.25
CA THR A 39 -14.76 12.91 1.90
C THR A 39 -15.24 14.09 1.07
N ASN A 40 -14.92 14.08 -0.22
CA ASN A 40 -15.35 15.14 -1.12
C ASN A 40 -15.46 14.63 -2.56
N GLU A 41 -16.49 15.08 -3.25
CA GLU A 41 -16.79 14.71 -4.63
C GLU A 41 -16.87 15.97 -5.50
N TYR A 42 -16.27 15.89 -6.69
CA TYR A 42 -16.27 16.96 -7.67
C TYR A 42 -16.81 16.46 -9.00
N HIS A 43 -17.70 17.24 -9.61
CA HIS A 43 -18.20 17.03 -10.97
C HIS A 43 -17.70 18.09 -11.97
N TRP A 44 -16.93 19.07 -11.48
CA TRP A 44 -16.28 20.14 -12.23
C TRP A 44 -15.26 20.84 -11.32
N GLY A 45 -14.10 21.18 -11.88
CA GLY A 45 -13.00 21.81 -11.12
C GLY A 45 -12.29 20.82 -10.19
N ASP A 46 -11.40 21.34 -9.35
CA ASP A 46 -10.49 20.52 -8.54
C ASP A 46 -10.55 20.85 -7.05
N PHE A 47 -10.01 19.93 -6.24
CA PHE A 47 -9.84 20.12 -4.82
C PHE A 47 -8.87 21.27 -4.54
N GLY A 48 -9.34 22.30 -3.83
CA GLY A 48 -8.52 23.49 -3.51
C GLY A 48 -7.45 23.26 -2.44
N GLY A 49 -7.37 22.07 -1.87
CA GLY A 49 -6.33 21.68 -0.90
C GLY A 49 -5.22 20.87 -1.54
N ASP A 50 -4.15 20.63 -0.78
CA ASP A 50 -3.01 19.82 -1.20
C ASP A 50 -3.03 18.49 -0.43
N PRO A 51 -3.32 17.35 -1.10
CA PRO A 51 -3.36 16.04 -0.46
C PRO A 51 -2.08 15.69 0.31
N ARG A 52 -0.89 16.10 -0.18
CA ARG A 52 0.38 15.84 0.51
C ARG A 52 0.41 16.57 1.85
N LYS A 53 0.06 17.86 1.87
CA LYS A 53 -0.01 18.64 3.13
C LYS A 53 -1.08 18.11 4.09
N MET A 54 -2.19 17.59 3.57
CA MET A 54 -3.22 16.97 4.41
C MET A 54 -2.72 15.68 5.05
N MET A 55 -2.00 14.85 4.30
CA MET A 55 -1.36 13.64 4.81
C MET A 55 -0.28 13.96 5.84
N GLU A 56 0.57 14.95 5.58
CA GLU A 56 1.65 15.34 6.49
C GLU A 56 1.15 15.83 7.86
N ARG A 57 -0.03 16.46 7.89
CA ARG A 57 -0.51 17.18 9.08
C ARG A 57 -1.65 16.49 9.82
N PHE A 58 -2.57 15.84 9.12
CA PHE A 58 -3.87 15.50 9.69
C PHE A 58 -4.25 14.03 9.56
N TYR A 59 -3.99 13.41 8.40
CA TYR A 59 -4.55 12.10 8.07
C TYR A 59 -3.49 11.01 7.99
N ASP A 60 -3.92 9.75 8.09
CA ASP A 60 -3.06 8.57 8.13
C ASP A 60 -3.19 7.72 6.85
N ALA A 61 -4.30 7.84 6.14
CA ALA A 61 -4.52 7.27 4.82
C ALA A 61 -5.30 8.22 3.92
N HIS A 62 -5.04 8.17 2.62
CA HIS A 62 -5.75 8.93 1.61
C HIS A 62 -6.02 8.06 0.39
N LEU A 63 -7.19 8.24 -0.21
CA LEU A 63 -7.56 7.70 -1.50
C LEU A 63 -8.05 8.84 -2.40
N TYR A 64 -7.60 8.81 -3.65
CA TYR A 64 -8.12 9.64 -4.72
C TYR A 64 -8.40 8.78 -5.95
N LEU A 65 -9.54 9.03 -6.58
CA LEU A 65 -9.88 8.45 -7.87
C LEU A 65 -10.51 9.50 -8.79
N ALA A 66 -10.28 9.33 -10.08
CA ALA A 66 -10.91 10.15 -11.11
C ALA A 66 -11.38 9.30 -12.28
N ASN A 67 -12.46 9.72 -12.94
CA ASN A 67 -13.05 8.98 -14.05
C ASN A 67 -12.25 9.06 -15.38
N TRP A 68 -11.13 9.77 -15.39
CA TRP A 68 -10.11 9.68 -16.44
C TRP A 68 -9.00 8.68 -16.11
N GLY A 69 -9.15 7.91 -15.02
CA GLY A 69 -8.37 6.71 -14.74
C GLY A 69 -7.24 6.85 -13.74
N THR A 70 -7.07 8.03 -13.11
CA THR A 70 -6.11 8.20 -12.00
C THR A 70 -6.62 7.52 -10.73
N HIS A 71 -5.84 6.59 -10.19
CA HIS A 71 -6.02 5.93 -8.89
C HIS A 71 -4.82 6.24 -8.01
N ARG A 72 -5.04 6.86 -6.85
CA ARG A 72 -3.96 7.22 -5.93
C ARG A 72 -4.29 6.84 -4.49
N LEU A 73 -3.29 6.28 -3.81
CA LEU A 73 -3.35 5.93 -2.39
C LEU A 73 -2.13 6.51 -1.67
N MET A 74 -2.34 7.03 -0.47
CA MET A 74 -1.22 7.39 0.41
C MET A 74 -1.40 6.78 1.79
N PHE A 75 -0.28 6.34 2.40
CA PHE A 75 -0.23 5.88 3.77
C PHE A 75 0.83 6.64 4.57
N ARG A 76 0.43 7.26 5.67
CA ARG A 76 1.35 7.88 6.64
C ARG A 76 1.57 6.94 7.82
N LEU A 77 2.83 6.65 8.09
CA LEU A 77 3.29 5.72 9.12
C LEU A 77 4.35 6.39 10.01
N PRO A 78 4.45 6.06 11.30
CA PRO A 78 5.61 6.46 12.09
C PRO A 78 6.91 5.93 11.47
N ARG A 79 7.91 6.80 11.31
CA ARG A 79 9.21 6.41 10.72
C ARG A 79 10.00 5.38 11.52
N THR A 80 9.58 5.14 12.76
CA THR A 80 10.14 4.09 13.63
C THR A 80 9.63 2.69 13.27
N LEU A 81 8.61 2.58 12.42
CA LEU A 81 7.98 1.32 12.01
C LEU A 81 8.33 0.93 10.57
N LEU A 82 8.60 1.92 9.71
CA LEU A 82 9.10 1.74 8.36
C LEU A 82 10.19 2.77 8.08
N ASP A 83 11.41 2.30 7.81
CA ASP A 83 12.55 3.15 7.46
C ASP A 83 12.42 3.61 5.99
N LEU A 84 12.77 4.87 5.72
CA LEU A 84 12.73 5.44 4.37
C LEU A 84 13.59 4.63 3.39
N ARG A 85 14.79 4.18 3.81
CA ARG A 85 15.69 3.40 2.95
C ARG A 85 15.14 2.02 2.58
N ILE A 86 14.22 1.50 3.38
CA ILE A 86 13.51 0.26 3.05
C ILE A 86 12.41 0.58 2.04
N ALA A 87 11.67 1.67 2.23
CA ALA A 87 10.62 2.08 1.30
C ALA A 87 11.18 2.46 -0.08
N GLU A 88 12.29 3.19 -0.14
CA GLU A 88 12.97 3.64 -1.36
C GLU A 88 13.41 2.48 -2.27
N GLN A 89 13.65 1.28 -1.72
CA GLN A 89 13.96 0.09 -2.54
C GLN A 89 12.80 -0.34 -3.44
N TYR A 90 11.57 0.07 -3.12
CA TYR A 90 10.37 -0.27 -3.87
C TYR A 90 9.80 0.94 -4.62
N CYS A 91 10.50 2.07 -4.64
CA CYS A 91 10.07 3.25 -5.37
C CYS A 91 10.26 3.05 -6.89
N VAL A 92 9.30 3.56 -7.64
CA VAL A 92 9.25 3.57 -9.11
C VAL A 92 8.63 4.90 -9.48
N ASP A 93 9.40 5.90 -9.89
CA ASP A 93 8.84 7.20 -10.21
C ASP A 93 8.04 7.12 -11.54
N PRO A 94 6.86 7.77 -11.65
CA PRO A 94 6.10 8.49 -10.61
C PRO A 94 5.09 7.61 -9.84
N HIS A 95 5.09 6.28 -10.05
CA HIS A 95 4.09 5.33 -9.56
C HIS A 95 4.17 5.02 -8.06
N VAL A 96 5.37 4.96 -7.49
CA VAL A 96 5.59 4.63 -6.07
C VAL A 96 6.65 5.58 -5.53
N THR A 97 6.23 6.52 -4.69
CA THR A 97 7.13 7.49 -4.08
C THR A 97 7.03 7.44 -2.56
N ALA A 98 8.10 7.83 -1.87
CA ALA A 98 8.13 7.89 -0.42
C ALA A 98 8.88 9.14 0.06
N TRP A 99 8.40 9.76 1.14
CA TRP A 99 9.10 10.87 1.77
C TRP A 99 8.86 10.91 3.28
N THR A 100 9.71 11.63 3.99
CA THR A 100 9.56 11.86 5.44
C THR A 100 9.00 13.23 5.75
N THR A 101 8.17 13.30 6.79
CA THR A 101 7.60 14.52 7.35
C THR A 101 7.62 14.45 8.88
N GLY A 102 8.50 15.22 9.51
CA GLY A 102 8.71 15.18 10.96
C GLY A 102 9.02 13.75 11.49
N ALA A 103 8.11 13.20 12.29
CA ALA A 103 8.21 11.86 12.88
C ALA A 103 7.60 10.75 12.00
N TYR A 104 7.16 11.08 10.79
CA TYR A 104 6.41 10.18 9.91
C TYR A 104 7.11 9.99 8.57
N LEU A 105 6.74 8.90 7.92
CA LEU A 105 7.00 8.57 6.53
C LEU A 105 5.65 8.49 5.82
N VAL A 106 5.57 9.01 4.61
CA VAL A 106 4.42 8.86 3.71
C VAL A 106 4.87 8.05 2.51
N VAL A 107 4.11 7.00 2.18
CA VAL A 107 4.21 6.26 0.92
C VAL A 107 3.03 6.69 0.05
N ASP A 108 3.28 6.98 -1.21
CA ASP A 108 2.31 7.44 -2.19
C ASP A 108 2.37 6.56 -3.43
N LEU A 109 1.23 5.98 -3.76
CA LEU A 109 1.03 4.95 -4.78
C LEU A 109 0.09 5.52 -5.83
N ASN A 110 0.53 5.55 -7.07
CA ASN A 110 -0.19 6.14 -8.20
C ASN A 110 -0.27 5.14 -9.36
N SER A 111 -1.49 4.90 -9.83
CA SER A 111 -1.80 4.12 -11.02
C SER A 111 -2.64 4.99 -11.95
N GLU A 112 -2.11 5.30 -13.12
CA GLU A 112 -2.77 6.13 -14.12
C GLU A 112 -2.94 5.31 -15.41
N VAL A 113 -4.16 5.30 -15.94
CA VAL A 113 -4.49 4.63 -17.21
C VAL A 113 -5.47 5.52 -17.95
N GLU A 114 -5.19 5.81 -19.22
CA GLU A 114 -6.12 6.57 -20.05
C GLU A 114 -7.34 5.73 -20.46
N GLY A 115 -8.53 6.30 -20.33
CA GLY A 115 -9.73 5.81 -21.02
C GLY A 115 -10.41 4.56 -20.44
N GLU A 116 -10.12 4.18 -19.20
CA GLU A 116 -10.88 3.11 -18.52
C GLU A 116 -12.25 3.59 -18.04
N ASP A 117 -13.25 2.69 -18.16
CA ASP A 117 -14.58 2.92 -17.62
C ASP A 117 -14.54 2.98 -16.08
N TRP A 118 -15.26 3.95 -15.52
CA TRP A 118 -15.36 4.12 -14.07
C TRP A 118 -15.94 2.86 -13.40
N VAL A 119 -15.28 2.38 -12.35
CA VAL A 119 -15.73 1.24 -11.56
C VAL A 119 -16.70 1.70 -10.47
N GLU A 120 -17.95 1.25 -10.56
CA GLU A 120 -18.98 1.52 -9.56
C GLU A 120 -18.58 0.96 -8.18
N GLY A 121 -18.71 1.78 -7.14
CA GLY A 121 -18.35 1.41 -5.76
C GLY A 121 -16.87 1.58 -5.42
N ALA A 122 -16.08 2.23 -6.28
CA ALA A 122 -14.68 2.50 -6.01
C ALA A 122 -14.48 3.42 -4.78
N GLU A 123 -15.50 4.19 -4.36
CA GLU A 123 -15.50 4.94 -3.09
C GLU A 123 -15.35 4.06 -1.83
N ASP A 124 -15.69 2.77 -1.87
CA ASP A 124 -15.53 1.86 -0.73
C ASP A 124 -14.11 1.25 -0.62
N SER A 125 -13.24 1.54 -1.60
CA SER A 125 -11.92 0.93 -1.72
C SER A 125 -11.02 1.23 -0.53
N LEU A 126 -11.05 2.46 0.03
CA LEU A 126 -10.16 2.80 1.14
C LEU A 126 -10.43 1.93 2.37
N ALA A 127 -11.70 1.61 2.65
CA ALA A 127 -12.07 0.76 3.77
C ALA A 127 -11.53 -0.67 3.63
N ALA A 128 -11.49 -1.21 2.41
CA ALA A 128 -10.93 -2.53 2.12
C ALA A 128 -9.40 -2.53 2.21
N ILE A 129 -8.75 -1.43 1.80
CA ILE A 129 -7.29 -1.37 1.64
C ILE A 129 -6.57 -0.88 2.91
N VAL A 130 -7.20 -0.06 3.75
CA VAL A 130 -6.53 0.61 4.90
C VAL A 130 -5.78 -0.35 5.84
N GLY A 131 -6.17 -1.64 5.89
CA GLY A 131 -5.45 -2.68 6.62
C GLY A 131 -3.97 -2.83 6.22
N VAL A 132 -3.61 -2.50 4.97
CA VAL A 132 -2.24 -2.44 4.46
C VAL A 132 -1.34 -1.58 5.34
N ARG A 133 -1.85 -0.46 5.86
CA ARG A 133 -1.09 0.42 6.74
C ARG A 133 -0.60 -0.33 7.98
N ALA A 134 -1.46 -1.15 8.59
CA ALA A 134 -1.10 -1.93 9.77
C ALA A 134 -0.10 -3.04 9.43
N GLU A 135 -0.20 -3.62 8.24
CA GLU A 135 0.74 -4.63 7.73
C GLU A 135 2.14 -4.05 7.51
N LEU A 136 2.24 -2.90 6.83
CA LEU A 136 3.50 -2.16 6.63
C LEU A 136 4.16 -1.81 7.96
N ALA A 137 3.39 -1.23 8.88
CA ALA A 137 3.86 -0.90 10.22
C ALA A 137 4.37 -2.14 10.99
N ALA A 138 3.80 -3.31 10.72
CA ALA A 138 4.21 -4.57 11.33
C ALA A 138 5.36 -5.27 10.56
N GLY A 139 5.96 -4.61 9.57
CA GLY A 139 7.11 -5.09 8.81
C GLY A 139 6.78 -6.01 7.64
N ASP A 140 5.52 -6.11 7.24
CA ASP A 140 5.14 -6.80 6.01
C ASP A 140 5.40 -5.87 4.81
N LEU A 141 6.40 -6.20 3.99
CA LEU A 141 6.80 -5.40 2.82
C LEU A 141 6.05 -5.80 1.55
N ARG A 142 5.17 -6.81 1.60
CA ARG A 142 4.34 -7.22 0.44
C ARG A 142 3.57 -6.04 -0.17
N PRO A 143 2.95 -5.12 0.58
CA PRO A 143 2.24 -4.00 -0.05
C PRO A 143 3.13 -3.06 -0.87
N LEU A 144 4.37 -2.81 -0.44
CA LEU A 144 5.33 -2.01 -1.24
C LEU A 144 5.72 -2.75 -2.51
N TYR A 145 5.98 -4.06 -2.40
CA TYR A 145 6.33 -4.89 -3.54
C TYR A 145 5.18 -5.02 -4.55
N LEU A 146 3.93 -5.15 -4.09
CA LEU A 146 2.74 -5.16 -4.96
C LEU A 146 2.62 -3.83 -5.73
N ALA A 147 2.90 -2.71 -5.08
CA ALA A 147 2.88 -1.41 -5.74
C ALA A 147 4.03 -1.25 -6.75
N TRP A 148 5.23 -1.74 -6.41
CA TRP A 148 6.37 -1.78 -7.33
C TRP A 148 6.04 -2.60 -8.59
N LEU A 149 5.43 -3.78 -8.43
CA LEU A 149 4.96 -4.59 -9.56
C LEU A 149 3.93 -3.84 -10.41
N ALA A 150 2.98 -3.14 -9.77
CA ALA A 150 1.96 -2.38 -10.48
C ALA A 150 2.55 -1.19 -11.27
N GLY A 151 3.60 -0.56 -10.73
CA GLY A 151 4.36 0.49 -11.43
C GLY A 151 4.97 -0.03 -12.73
N TRP A 152 5.80 -1.08 -12.65
CA TRP A 152 6.44 -1.68 -13.83
C TRP A 152 5.48 -2.37 -14.78
N GLY A 153 4.36 -2.91 -14.27
CA GLY A 153 3.29 -3.47 -15.10
C GLY A 153 2.67 -2.45 -16.07
N THR A 154 2.96 -1.14 -15.90
CA THR A 154 2.60 -0.12 -16.90
C THR A 154 3.27 -0.35 -18.25
N TRP A 155 4.48 -0.91 -18.30
CA TRP A 155 5.13 -1.33 -19.56
C TRP A 155 4.25 -2.24 -20.42
N GLU A 156 3.50 -3.15 -19.79
CA GLU A 156 2.64 -4.07 -20.54
C GLU A 156 1.46 -3.36 -21.23
N ARG A 157 1.14 -2.14 -20.78
CA ARG A 157 0.04 -1.32 -21.30
C ARG A 157 0.54 -0.24 -22.26
N ASP A 158 1.74 0.27 -22.02
CA ASP A 158 2.38 1.32 -22.79
C ASP A 158 3.89 1.04 -22.89
N GLU A 159 4.34 0.66 -24.10
CA GLU A 159 5.75 0.36 -24.41
C GLU A 159 6.66 1.60 -24.34
N HIS A 160 6.08 2.80 -24.18
CA HIS A 160 6.82 4.06 -23.98
C HIS A 160 6.72 4.58 -22.55
N ALA A 161 6.15 3.80 -21.63
CA ALA A 161 6.01 4.21 -20.23
C ALA A 161 7.38 4.45 -19.56
N PHE A 162 8.43 3.77 -20.01
CA PHE A 162 9.78 3.94 -19.52
C PHE A 162 10.81 3.69 -20.63
N ASP A 163 12.06 4.11 -20.41
CA ASP A 163 13.15 3.96 -21.38
C ASP A 163 13.75 2.54 -21.37
N ASP A 164 14.29 2.06 -22.51
CA ASP A 164 14.92 0.73 -22.65
C ASP A 164 16.00 0.43 -21.57
N GLU A 165 16.69 1.46 -21.06
CA GLU A 165 17.71 1.32 -20.01
C GLU A 165 17.12 0.89 -18.65
N GLU A 166 15.83 1.11 -18.44
CA GLU A 166 15.12 0.77 -17.22
C GLU A 166 14.69 -0.71 -17.16
N GLU A 167 14.75 -1.45 -18.27
CA GLU A 167 14.48 -2.90 -18.32
C GLU A 167 15.47 -3.72 -17.49
N ASP A 168 16.70 -3.23 -17.39
CA ASP A 168 17.81 -3.85 -16.67
C ASP A 168 17.80 -3.55 -15.16
N GLU A 169 16.83 -2.75 -14.68
CA GLU A 169 16.68 -2.46 -13.25
C GLU A 169 16.48 -3.76 -12.45
N PRO A 170 17.25 -3.97 -11.37
CA PRO A 170 17.13 -5.18 -10.58
C PRO A 170 15.85 -5.17 -9.73
N GLU A 171 15.16 -6.31 -9.74
CA GLU A 171 14.02 -6.59 -8.86
C GLU A 171 14.42 -6.36 -7.39
N PRO A 172 13.62 -5.61 -6.61
CA PRO A 172 13.90 -5.39 -5.19
C PRO A 172 13.73 -6.68 -4.40
N PRO A 173 14.13 -6.72 -3.11
CA PRO A 173 13.98 -7.91 -2.29
C PRO A 173 12.53 -8.43 -2.30
N VAL A 174 12.35 -9.65 -2.81
CA VAL A 174 11.04 -10.29 -2.92
C VAL A 174 10.56 -10.71 -1.52
N PRO A 175 9.46 -10.15 -1.01
CA PRO A 175 8.95 -10.52 0.31
C PRO A 175 8.38 -11.94 0.29
N ALA A 176 8.50 -12.64 1.42
CA ALA A 176 7.89 -13.95 1.61
C ALA A 176 6.35 -13.84 1.66
N GLY A 177 5.65 -14.83 1.12
CA GLY A 177 4.20 -14.98 1.24
C GLY A 177 3.40 -14.31 0.12
N LEU A 178 3.98 -14.05 -1.06
CA LEU A 178 3.23 -13.52 -2.21
C LEU A 178 2.17 -14.50 -2.73
N GLY A 179 2.39 -15.81 -2.57
CA GLY A 179 1.39 -16.83 -2.92
C GLY A 179 0.14 -16.86 -2.01
N SER A 180 0.10 -16.05 -0.94
CA SER A 180 -1.06 -15.99 -0.02
C SER A 180 -1.26 -14.56 0.49
N LEU A 181 -1.81 -13.71 -0.38
CA LEU A 181 -2.13 -12.32 -0.07
C LEU A 181 -3.28 -12.21 0.94
N THR A 182 -3.17 -11.25 1.86
CA THR A 182 -4.26 -10.89 2.78
C THR A 182 -5.40 -10.22 2.03
N ALA A 183 -6.57 -10.05 2.66
CA ALA A 183 -7.68 -9.33 2.03
C ALA A 183 -7.33 -7.87 1.68
N PRO A 184 -6.68 -7.08 2.57
CA PRO A 184 -6.22 -5.73 2.22
C PRO A 184 -5.18 -5.71 1.08
N GLN A 185 -4.28 -6.68 1.03
CA GLN A 185 -3.28 -6.79 -0.05
C GLN A 185 -3.91 -7.11 -1.41
N ARG A 186 -4.94 -7.96 -1.44
CA ARG A 186 -5.71 -8.20 -2.67
C ARG A 186 -6.44 -6.95 -3.11
N ALA A 187 -7.12 -6.27 -2.20
CA ALA A 187 -7.78 -5.00 -2.51
C ALA A 187 -6.80 -3.93 -3.02
N LEU A 188 -5.57 -3.88 -2.47
CA LEU A 188 -4.51 -3.01 -2.98
C LEU A 188 -4.10 -3.37 -4.40
N ALA A 189 -3.82 -4.66 -4.64
CA ALA A 189 -3.43 -5.15 -5.96
C ALA A 189 -4.50 -4.84 -7.02
N ASP A 190 -5.77 -5.08 -6.68
CA ASP A 190 -6.90 -4.78 -7.54
C ASP A 190 -7.01 -3.27 -7.81
N PHE A 191 -6.89 -2.44 -6.77
CA PHE A 191 -6.97 -0.97 -6.89
C PHE A 191 -5.86 -0.38 -7.76
N LEU A 192 -4.64 -0.93 -7.65
CA LEU A 192 -3.49 -0.54 -8.47
C LEU A 192 -3.46 -1.22 -9.85
N ARG A 193 -4.49 -2.01 -10.19
CA ARG A 193 -4.59 -2.74 -11.45
C ARG A 193 -3.40 -3.66 -11.72
N LEU A 194 -2.90 -4.32 -10.68
CA LEU A 194 -1.78 -5.25 -10.80
C LEU A 194 -2.17 -6.46 -11.65
N ASP A 195 -1.40 -6.74 -12.70
CA ASP A 195 -1.59 -7.92 -13.54
C ASP A 195 -1.37 -9.22 -12.75
N ALA A 196 -2.31 -10.15 -12.90
CA ALA A 196 -2.31 -11.41 -12.15
C ALA A 196 -1.21 -12.37 -12.61
N ASP A 197 -0.84 -12.35 -13.90
CA ASP A 197 0.23 -13.18 -14.44
C ASP A 197 1.61 -12.63 -13.99
N LEU A 198 1.76 -11.30 -13.87
CA LEU A 198 2.92 -10.62 -13.28
C LEU A 198 3.07 -10.93 -11.79
N LEU A 199 1.97 -10.87 -11.02
CA LEU A 199 1.97 -11.31 -9.63
C LEU A 199 2.36 -12.79 -9.51
N ALA A 200 1.86 -13.65 -10.41
CA ALA A 200 2.22 -15.07 -10.42
C ALA A 200 3.70 -15.29 -10.76
N SER A 201 4.27 -14.53 -11.70
CA SER A 201 5.70 -14.51 -12.04
C SER A 201 6.56 -14.14 -10.83
N ALA A 202 6.17 -13.11 -10.10
CA ALA A 202 6.84 -12.70 -8.85
C ALA A 202 6.73 -13.76 -7.75
N ALA A 203 5.56 -14.38 -7.59
CA ALA A 203 5.32 -15.38 -6.55
C ALA A 203 6.20 -16.63 -6.69
N GLN A 204 6.72 -16.95 -7.88
CA GLN A 204 7.65 -18.07 -8.09
C GLN A 204 8.98 -17.89 -7.31
N ALA A 205 9.43 -16.65 -7.11
CA ALA A 205 10.63 -16.35 -6.34
C ALA A 205 10.33 -16.09 -4.84
N SER A 206 9.05 -16.04 -4.45
CA SER A 206 8.63 -15.75 -3.08
C SER A 206 8.67 -17.01 -2.22
N SER A 207 9.41 -16.95 -1.11
CA SER A 207 9.35 -18.00 -0.10
C SER A 207 7.97 -18.04 0.57
N PRO A 208 7.49 -19.19 1.09
CA PRO A 208 6.24 -19.26 1.82
C PRO A 208 6.21 -18.31 3.03
N ALA A 209 5.02 -17.82 3.38
CA ALA A 209 4.87 -16.97 4.56
C ALA A 209 5.33 -17.72 5.83
N PRO A 210 6.13 -17.09 6.71
CA PRO A 210 6.57 -17.73 7.93
C PRO A 210 5.38 -17.99 8.87
N ALA A 211 5.07 -19.27 9.08
CA ALA A 211 3.92 -19.73 9.86
C ALA A 211 3.89 -19.17 11.30
N THR A 212 5.06 -18.87 11.88
CA THR A 212 5.23 -18.40 13.26
C THR A 212 4.90 -16.93 13.47
N LYS A 213 5.00 -16.06 12.44
CA LYS A 213 4.82 -14.60 12.58
C LYS A 213 3.35 -14.17 12.80
N ASN A 214 2.40 -15.12 12.73
CA ASN A 214 0.97 -14.92 12.94
C ASN A 214 0.32 -15.92 13.92
N ASP A 215 1.10 -16.73 14.66
CA ASP A 215 0.53 -17.68 15.63
C ASP A 215 0.08 -16.96 16.92
N PRO A 216 -1.23 -16.99 17.27
CA PRO A 216 -1.72 -16.38 18.50
C PRO A 216 -1.07 -16.93 19.78
N ARG A 217 -0.65 -18.20 19.78
CA ARG A 217 0.02 -18.83 20.92
C ARG A 217 1.45 -18.31 21.08
N ALA A 218 2.18 -18.18 19.97
CA ALA A 218 3.50 -17.57 19.96
C ALA A 218 3.44 -16.10 20.41
N LEU A 219 2.45 -15.34 19.94
CA LEU A 219 2.22 -13.96 20.39
C LEU A 219 1.94 -13.90 21.90
N ALA A 220 1.07 -14.77 22.42
CA ALA A 220 0.77 -14.83 23.85
C ALA A 220 2.00 -15.18 24.70
N SER A 221 2.85 -16.10 24.23
CA SER A 221 4.12 -16.43 24.89
C SER A 221 5.06 -15.23 24.89
N TRP A 222 5.24 -14.57 23.75
CA TRP A 222 6.08 -13.37 23.66
C TRP A 222 5.58 -12.24 24.57
N ILE A 223 4.27 -11.99 24.60
CA ILE A 223 3.67 -11.02 25.53
C ILE A 223 3.95 -11.42 26.98
N LYS A 224 3.85 -12.70 27.32
CA LYS A 224 4.15 -13.20 28.68
C LYS A 224 5.59 -12.91 29.07
N ASP A 225 6.53 -13.04 28.15
CA ASP A 225 7.97 -12.87 28.39
C ASP A 225 8.43 -11.40 28.44
N LEU A 226 7.57 -10.45 28.04
CA LEU A 226 7.88 -9.03 28.18
C LEU A 226 8.08 -8.62 29.66
N PRO A 227 9.09 -7.78 29.97
CA PRO A 227 9.30 -7.22 31.31
C PRO A 227 8.05 -6.49 31.82
N SER A 228 7.80 -6.55 33.13
CA SER A 228 6.65 -5.89 33.76
C SER A 228 6.63 -4.38 33.49
N GLY A 229 7.78 -3.71 33.55
CA GLY A 229 7.88 -2.28 33.25
C GLY A 229 7.49 -1.92 31.81
N ASP A 230 7.79 -2.80 30.84
CA ASP A 230 7.38 -2.59 29.45
C ASP A 230 5.88 -2.79 29.29
N LYS A 231 5.30 -3.80 29.95
CA LYS A 231 3.84 -4.01 29.98
C LYS A 231 3.12 -2.80 30.57
N ASP A 232 3.59 -2.29 31.71
CA ASP A 232 2.99 -1.12 32.38
C ASP A 232 3.06 0.13 31.49
N LYS A 233 4.16 0.31 30.75
CA LYS A 233 4.33 1.40 29.80
C LYS A 233 3.34 1.29 28.64
N LEU A 234 3.21 0.12 28.02
CA LEU A 234 2.28 -0.13 26.92
C LEU A 234 0.82 0.07 27.37
N LEU A 235 0.44 -0.48 28.52
CA LEU A 235 -0.91 -0.32 29.09
C LEU A 235 -1.23 1.13 29.42
N ARG A 236 -0.26 1.90 29.94
CA ARG A 236 -0.43 3.35 30.17
C ARG A 236 -0.68 4.10 28.86
N GLN A 237 0.06 3.78 27.80
CA GLN A 237 -0.14 4.42 26.49
C GLN A 237 -1.53 4.10 25.92
N VAL A 238 -2.01 2.87 26.06
CA VAL A 238 -3.38 2.48 25.68
C VAL A 238 -4.41 3.29 26.47
N ALA A 239 -4.26 3.41 27.79
CA ALA A 239 -5.16 4.20 28.64
C ALA A 239 -5.18 5.70 28.28
N GLN A 240 -4.11 6.21 27.66
CA GLN A 240 -4.01 7.59 27.16
C GLN A 240 -4.58 7.77 25.73
N GLY A 241 -5.19 6.73 25.14
CA GLY A 241 -5.78 6.78 23.81
C GLY A 241 -4.84 6.41 22.65
N HIS A 242 -3.63 5.92 22.93
CA HIS A 242 -2.65 5.54 21.89
C HIS A 242 -2.73 4.06 21.50
N GLY A 243 -3.90 3.44 21.62
CA GLY A 243 -4.09 1.99 21.45
C GLY A 243 -3.65 1.47 20.08
N ALA A 244 -4.02 2.17 19.00
CA ALA A 244 -3.64 1.80 17.64
C ALA A 244 -2.11 1.79 17.47
N ARG A 245 -1.42 2.83 17.94
CA ARG A 245 0.05 2.92 17.89
C ARG A 245 0.73 1.80 18.68
N VAL A 246 0.23 1.51 19.89
CA VAL A 246 0.75 0.43 20.74
C VAL A 246 0.60 -0.93 20.04
N GLN A 247 -0.55 -1.18 19.42
CA GLN A 247 -0.77 -2.41 18.66
C GLN A 247 0.27 -2.58 17.54
N LEU A 248 0.52 -1.53 16.76
CA LEU A 248 1.51 -1.55 15.67
C LEU A 248 2.93 -1.81 16.19
N GLU A 249 3.32 -1.13 17.28
CA GLU A 249 4.61 -1.32 17.93
C GLU A 249 4.80 -2.75 18.46
N MET A 250 3.76 -3.33 19.08
CA MET A 250 3.81 -4.71 19.58
C MET A 250 3.96 -5.72 18.45
N LEU A 251 3.16 -5.58 17.38
CA LEU A 251 3.23 -6.47 16.22
C LEU A 251 4.61 -6.38 15.54
N ARG A 252 5.17 -5.17 15.41
CA ARG A 252 6.52 -4.97 14.88
C ARG A 252 7.58 -5.68 15.74
N ARG A 253 7.53 -5.51 17.06
CA ARG A 253 8.50 -6.16 17.98
C ARG A 253 8.37 -7.68 17.98
N PHE A 254 7.15 -8.20 17.87
CA PHE A 254 6.91 -9.64 17.82
C PHE A 254 7.42 -10.27 16.51
N ARG A 255 7.17 -9.62 15.37
CA ARG A 255 7.58 -10.12 14.05
C ARG A 255 9.07 -9.93 13.76
N GLY A 256 9.72 -9.02 14.48
CA GLY A 256 11.14 -8.70 14.32
C GLY A 256 11.41 -7.79 13.13
N GLU A 257 12.68 -7.60 12.83
CA GLU A 257 13.09 -6.89 11.63
C GLU A 257 12.74 -7.70 10.37
N PRO A 258 12.45 -7.04 9.23
CA PRO A 258 12.23 -7.71 7.97
C PRO A 258 13.45 -8.58 7.62
N ASP A 259 13.20 -9.76 7.07
CA ASP A 259 14.26 -10.68 6.66
C ASP A 259 15.10 -10.02 5.55
N SER A 260 16.29 -9.55 5.91
CA SER A 260 17.28 -8.95 5.00
C SER A 260 18.17 -10.00 4.31
N SER A 261 17.90 -11.28 4.57
CA SER A 261 18.71 -12.43 4.15
C SER A 261 18.61 -12.79 2.66
N GLY A 262 17.84 -12.04 1.86
CA GLY A 262 17.72 -12.24 0.41
C GLY A 262 18.72 -11.47 -0.45
N ASN A 263 19.58 -10.63 0.13
CA ASN A 263 20.43 -9.69 -0.62
C ASN A 263 21.60 -10.31 -1.41
N ASP A 264 21.93 -11.59 -1.19
CA ASP A 264 23.18 -12.21 -1.70
C ASP A 264 22.99 -13.07 -2.96
N ARG A 265 21.76 -13.21 -3.46
CA ARG A 265 21.49 -13.91 -4.72
C ARG A 265 21.45 -12.90 -5.88
N PRO A 266 21.91 -13.29 -7.09
CA PRO A 266 21.69 -12.47 -8.27
C PRO A 266 20.20 -12.21 -8.43
N ARG A 267 19.83 -10.92 -8.46
CA ARG A 267 18.45 -10.47 -8.61
C ARG A 267 18.05 -10.59 -10.07
N ARG A 268 16.79 -10.96 -10.32
CA ARG A 268 16.22 -10.89 -11.67
C ARG A 268 16.09 -9.42 -12.08
N THR A 269 16.11 -9.14 -13.36
CA THR A 269 15.76 -7.81 -13.87
C THR A 269 14.25 -7.68 -14.05
N VAL A 270 13.77 -6.45 -14.20
CA VAL A 270 12.37 -6.17 -14.57
C VAL A 270 12.00 -6.89 -15.87
N ALA A 271 12.84 -6.82 -16.91
CA ALA A 271 12.60 -7.53 -18.16
C ALA A 271 12.36 -9.04 -17.97
N GLN A 272 13.22 -9.72 -17.20
CA GLN A 272 13.06 -11.15 -16.93
C GLN A 272 11.74 -11.49 -16.22
N LEU A 273 11.28 -10.58 -15.36
CA LEU A 273 10.02 -10.72 -14.64
C LEU A 273 8.81 -10.58 -15.58
N LEU A 274 8.84 -9.58 -16.47
CA LEU A 274 7.82 -9.32 -17.48
C LEU A 274 7.76 -10.44 -18.54
N ASP A 275 8.91 -10.91 -19.04
CA ASP A 275 8.99 -12.04 -19.96
C ASP A 275 8.33 -13.29 -19.38
N THR A 276 8.63 -13.60 -18.12
CA THR A 276 8.03 -14.73 -17.42
C THR A 276 6.51 -14.55 -17.26
N ALA A 277 6.03 -13.32 -17.04
CA ALA A 277 4.60 -13.01 -16.98
C ALA A 277 3.92 -13.23 -18.34
N ALA A 278 4.56 -12.80 -19.43
CA ALA A 278 4.07 -13.01 -20.79
C ALA A 278 3.96 -14.51 -21.13
N ASP A 279 4.94 -15.33 -20.75
CA ASP A 279 4.92 -16.78 -20.94
C ASP A 279 3.77 -17.46 -20.17
N LEU A 280 3.53 -17.04 -18.93
CA LEU A 280 2.40 -17.51 -18.12
C LEU A 280 1.07 -17.16 -18.77
N ARG A 281 0.93 -15.93 -19.26
CA ARG A 281 -0.25 -15.44 -19.97
C ARG A 281 -0.54 -16.26 -21.22
N GLN A 282 0.47 -16.50 -22.06
CA GLN A 282 0.35 -17.35 -23.26
C GLN A 282 -0.10 -18.77 -22.90
N THR A 283 0.47 -19.35 -21.84
CA THR A 283 0.12 -20.68 -21.36
C THR A 283 -1.34 -20.73 -20.90
N ARG A 284 -1.79 -19.72 -20.15
CA ARG A 284 -3.19 -19.58 -19.70
C ARG A 284 -4.16 -19.43 -20.86
N HIS A 285 -3.82 -18.64 -21.88
CA HIS A 285 -4.64 -18.51 -23.10
C HIS A 285 -4.75 -19.83 -23.86
N ARG A 286 -3.67 -20.60 -23.97
CA ARG A 286 -3.69 -21.92 -24.61
C ARG A 286 -4.62 -22.90 -23.87
N LEU A 287 -4.53 -22.96 -22.55
CA LEU A 287 -5.36 -23.85 -21.73
C LEU A 287 -6.84 -23.46 -21.71
N THR A 288 -7.14 -22.16 -21.69
CA THR A 288 -8.54 -21.67 -21.72
C THR A 288 -9.16 -21.79 -23.11
N GLY A 289 -8.39 -21.63 -24.18
CA GLY A 289 -8.83 -21.84 -25.56
C GLY A 289 -9.18 -23.30 -25.85
N VAL A 290 -8.39 -24.26 -25.34
CA VAL A 290 -8.69 -25.70 -25.46
C VAL A 290 -10.00 -26.06 -24.74
N ARG A 291 -10.22 -25.55 -23.53
CA ARG A 291 -11.46 -25.80 -22.76
C ARG A 291 -12.74 -25.19 -23.34
N ARG A 292 -12.62 -24.20 -24.25
CA ARG A 292 -13.78 -23.61 -24.96
C ARG A 292 -14.09 -24.33 -26.27
N ALA A 293 -13.18 -25.16 -26.76
CA ALA A 293 -13.33 -25.93 -27.99
C ALA A 293 -13.83 -27.37 -27.75
N GLU A 294 -13.82 -27.83 -26.50
CA GLU A 294 -14.49 -29.06 -26.01
C GLU A 294 -15.93 -28.77 -25.57
#